data_AF-A8VYL1-F1
#
_entry.id   AF-A8VYL1-F1
#
_cell.length_a   1.000
_cell.length_b   1.000
_cell.length_c   1.000
_cell.angle_alpha   90.00
_cell.angle_beta   90.00
_cell.angle_gamma   90.00
#
_symmetry.space_group_name_H-M   'P 1'
#
loop_
_entity.id
_entity.type
_entity.pdbx_description
1 polymer ?
#
loop_
_entity_poly.entity_id
_entity_poly.type
_entity_poly.pdbx_seq_one_letter_code
_entity_poly.pdbx_strand_id
1 'polypeptide(L)'
;AFVSANAEKSLEYKPKELILTTGYLVDSFGRSVNGIAYFTSKGRGLTGYKDGRLIGDGSLEFSWGDTINFGIDTFELGSTRGNKNTIKLQDLGSGNEGKNIESLVMRFSEENDQSVFVTDKVTEVFSKYPNVINEAISLSLSNEDIQLDLGNGNTEVVKGEFEKQFESGLAEEIDKELGRQKLAFGEQYRKPKQIKAVDSDAQNVQRDVERLWGATQQAQ
;
A
#
# COMPACT_ATOMS: atom_id res chain seq x y z
N ALA A 1 25.70 50.66 -3.50
CA ALA A 1 24.25 50.41 -3.47
C ALA A 1 24.03 48.95 -3.12
N PHE A 2 23.36 48.67 -2.00
CA PHE A 2 23.11 47.30 -1.53
C PHE A 2 21.92 46.73 -2.31
N VAL A 3 22.19 45.69 -3.10
CA VAL A 3 21.16 44.95 -3.82
C VAL A 3 20.47 44.07 -2.78
N SER A 4 19.23 44.44 -2.46
CA SER A 4 18.39 43.78 -1.46
C SER A 4 18.22 42.28 -1.76
N ALA A 5 18.53 41.44 -0.79
CA ALA A 5 18.26 39.99 -0.76
C ALA A 5 16.77 39.62 -0.97
N ASN A 6 15.86 40.60 -1.10
CA ASN A 6 14.46 40.36 -1.44
C ASN A 6 14.19 40.21 -2.95
N ALA A 7 15.14 40.51 -3.84
CA ALA A 7 14.94 40.34 -5.28
C ALA A 7 15.08 38.88 -5.74
N GLU A 8 15.83 38.03 -5.03
CA GLU A 8 15.99 36.62 -5.37
C GLU A 8 14.75 35.77 -5.03
N LYS A 9 13.93 36.19 -4.06
CA LYS A 9 12.66 35.50 -3.74
C LYS A 9 11.56 35.67 -4.81
N SER A 10 11.68 36.64 -5.72
CA SER A 10 10.70 36.84 -6.80
C SER A 10 11.05 36.12 -8.10
N LEU A 11 12.23 35.49 -8.17
CA LEU A 11 12.68 34.70 -9.32
C LEU A 11 12.44 33.20 -9.14
N GLU A 12 11.83 32.80 -8.02
CA GLU A 12 11.41 31.42 -7.81
C GLU A 12 10.33 31.08 -8.83
N TYR A 13 10.69 30.23 -9.79
CA TYR A 13 9.80 29.74 -10.84
C TYR A 13 8.58 29.07 -10.20
N LYS A 14 7.42 29.72 -10.30
CA LYS A 14 6.13 29.12 -9.99
C LYS A 14 5.54 28.58 -11.29
N PRO A 15 5.45 27.26 -11.48
CA PRO A 15 4.80 26.70 -12.66
C PRO A 15 3.40 27.28 -12.79
N LYS A 16 3.13 27.94 -13.91
CA LYS A 16 1.88 28.70 -14.13
C LYS A 16 0.76 27.83 -14.71
N GLU A 17 1.10 26.67 -15.25
CA GLU A 17 0.17 25.72 -15.86
C GLU A 17 0.20 24.39 -15.13
N LEU A 18 -0.95 24.02 -14.58
CA LEU A 18 -1.21 22.70 -14.03
C LEU A 18 -1.49 21.76 -15.20
N ILE A 19 -0.63 20.77 -15.40
CA ILE A 19 -0.78 19.79 -16.48
C ILE A 19 -1.82 18.76 -16.03
N LEU A 20 -3.04 18.88 -16.57
CA LEU A 20 -4.06 17.84 -16.43
C LEU A 20 -3.54 16.56 -17.10
N THR A 21 -3.48 15.49 -16.33
CA THR A 21 -2.85 14.22 -16.70
C THR A 21 -3.87 13.12 -16.51
N THR A 22 -3.94 12.22 -17.49
CA THR A 22 -4.62 10.93 -17.33
C THR A 22 -3.61 9.91 -16.83
N GLY A 23 -3.87 9.31 -15.67
CA GLY A 23 -3.13 8.15 -15.19
C GLY A 23 -4.02 6.92 -15.10
N TYR A 24 -3.44 5.83 -14.60
CA TYR A 24 -4.03 4.50 -14.54
C TYR A 24 -3.71 3.84 -13.20
N LEU A 25 -4.74 3.39 -12.49
CA LEU A 25 -4.60 2.58 -11.29
C LEU A 25 -4.49 1.11 -11.69
N VAL A 26 -3.46 0.43 -11.20
CA VAL A 26 -3.19 -0.98 -11.50
C VAL A 26 -2.86 -1.77 -10.23
N ASP A 27 -3.03 -3.08 -10.29
CA ASP A 27 -2.53 -4.00 -9.27
C ASP A 27 -1.03 -4.31 -9.48
N SER A 28 -0.46 -5.15 -8.63
CA SER A 28 0.94 -5.59 -8.70
C SER A 28 1.25 -6.46 -9.92
N PHE A 29 0.23 -7.08 -10.53
CA PHE A 29 0.31 -7.84 -11.77
C PHE A 29 0.15 -6.96 -13.03
N GLY A 30 -0.18 -5.68 -12.86
CA GLY A 30 -0.39 -4.72 -13.94
C GLY A 30 -1.80 -4.74 -14.54
N ARG A 31 -2.77 -5.41 -13.90
CA ARG A 31 -4.17 -5.39 -14.30
C ARG A 31 -4.81 -4.06 -13.92
N SER A 32 -5.72 -3.55 -14.74
CA SER A 32 -6.41 -2.30 -14.45
C SER A 32 -7.34 -2.44 -13.24
N VAL A 33 -7.34 -1.47 -12.34
CA VAL A 33 -8.19 -1.47 -11.14
C VAL A 33 -9.29 -0.43 -11.32
N ASN A 34 -10.53 -0.90 -11.37
CA ASN A 34 -11.70 -0.12 -11.72
C ASN A 34 -12.68 -0.02 -10.54
N GLY A 35 -13.44 1.08 -10.50
CA GLY A 35 -14.48 1.30 -9.49
C GLY A 35 -13.98 1.86 -8.16
N ILE A 36 -12.72 2.26 -8.06
CA ILE A 36 -12.18 2.93 -6.86
C ILE A 36 -12.51 4.42 -6.94
N ALA A 37 -13.10 4.97 -5.88
CA ALA A 37 -13.32 6.41 -5.79
C ALA A 37 -11.98 7.13 -5.62
N TYR A 38 -11.76 8.18 -6.40
CA TYR A 38 -10.61 9.05 -6.25
C TYR A 38 -11.02 10.51 -6.11
N PHE A 39 -10.23 11.26 -5.34
CA PHE A 39 -10.45 12.67 -5.06
C PHE A 39 -9.14 13.43 -5.27
N THR A 40 -9.20 14.52 -6.02
CA THR A 40 -8.07 15.42 -6.30
C THR A 40 -8.46 16.86 -5.99
N SER A 41 -7.51 17.78 -6.13
CA SER A 41 -7.79 19.21 -6.03
C SER A 41 -8.76 19.73 -7.11
N LYS A 42 -8.99 18.94 -8.18
CA LYS A 42 -9.80 19.31 -9.36
C LYS A 42 -11.15 18.64 -9.42
N GLY A 43 -11.35 17.55 -8.70
CA GLY A 43 -12.62 16.85 -8.74
C GLY A 43 -12.54 15.47 -8.11
N ARG A 44 -13.53 14.67 -8.46
CA ARG A 44 -13.71 13.30 -7.99
C ARG A 44 -14.22 12.42 -9.12
N GLY A 45 -13.92 11.14 -9.06
CA GLY A 45 -14.40 10.16 -10.03
C GLY A 45 -14.22 8.73 -9.54
N LEU A 46 -14.49 7.78 -10.43
CA LEU A 46 -14.22 6.36 -10.24
C LEU A 46 -13.14 5.94 -11.24
N THR A 47 -12.17 5.14 -10.81
CA THR A 47 -11.12 4.65 -11.70
C THR A 47 -11.72 3.78 -12.81
N GLY A 48 -11.30 3.99 -14.06
CA GLY A 48 -11.79 3.26 -15.22
C GLY A 48 -13.24 3.58 -15.59
N TYR A 49 -13.76 4.74 -15.17
CA TYR A 49 -15.06 5.27 -15.60
C TYR A 49 -14.89 6.59 -16.33
N LYS A 50 -15.71 6.79 -17.36
CA LYS A 50 -15.84 8.06 -18.06
C LYS A 50 -17.32 8.39 -18.26
N ASP A 51 -17.73 9.59 -17.89
CA ASP A 51 -19.13 10.05 -17.99
C ASP A 51 -20.14 9.07 -17.34
N GLY A 52 -19.75 8.46 -16.21
CA GLY A 52 -20.57 7.48 -15.49
C GLY A 52 -20.61 6.07 -16.11
N ARG A 53 -19.82 5.81 -17.16
CA ARG A 53 -19.74 4.50 -17.83
C ARG A 53 -18.40 3.83 -17.57
N LEU A 54 -18.45 2.54 -17.23
CA LEU A 54 -17.25 1.71 -17.11
C LEU A 54 -16.58 1.56 -18.47
N ILE A 55 -15.30 1.93 -18.55
CA ILE A 55 -14.41 1.69 -19.69
C ILE A 55 -13.39 0.59 -19.40
N GLY A 56 -13.10 0.32 -18.11
CA GLY A 56 -12.33 -0.86 -17.69
C GLY A 56 -10.81 -0.73 -17.79
N ASP A 57 -10.27 0.46 -18.07
CA ASP A 57 -8.84 0.70 -18.25
C ASP A 57 -8.12 1.18 -16.97
N GLY A 58 -8.84 1.36 -15.86
CA GLY A 58 -8.30 1.87 -14.60
C GLY A 58 -7.95 3.35 -14.62
N SER A 59 -8.38 4.10 -15.64
CA SER A 59 -8.02 5.50 -15.82
C SER A 59 -8.54 6.44 -14.72
N LEU A 60 -7.80 7.51 -14.46
CA LEU A 60 -8.17 8.61 -13.56
C LEU A 60 -7.54 9.93 -14.02
N GLU A 61 -8.10 11.05 -13.59
CA GLU A 61 -7.61 12.38 -13.94
C GLU A 61 -7.07 13.13 -12.72
N PHE A 62 -5.87 13.72 -12.86
CA PHE A 62 -5.22 14.53 -11.82
C PHE A 62 -4.28 15.57 -12.43
N SER A 63 -3.92 16.61 -11.69
CA SER A 63 -2.86 17.54 -12.12
C SER A 63 -1.50 17.06 -11.65
N TRP A 64 -0.46 17.22 -12.46
CA TRP A 64 0.89 16.85 -12.02
C TRP A 64 1.29 17.56 -10.72
N GLY A 65 1.71 16.78 -9.72
CA GLY A 65 1.96 17.25 -8.37
C GLY A 65 0.71 17.40 -7.50
N ASP A 66 -0.46 16.91 -7.88
CA ASP A 66 -1.59 16.80 -6.97
C ASP A 66 -1.38 15.65 -5.97
N THR A 67 -2.00 15.74 -4.80
CA THR A 67 -2.27 14.57 -3.96
C THR A 67 -3.60 13.96 -4.40
N ILE A 68 -3.60 12.66 -4.66
CA ILE A 68 -4.76 11.90 -5.09
C ILE A 68 -5.14 10.98 -3.93
N ASN A 69 -6.33 11.16 -3.37
CA ASN A 69 -6.87 10.30 -2.32
C ASN A 69 -7.77 9.24 -2.94
N PHE A 70 -7.74 8.03 -2.41
CA PHE A 70 -8.50 6.89 -2.90
C PHE A 70 -9.34 6.26 -1.79
N GLY A 71 -10.52 5.75 -2.14
CA GLY A 71 -11.41 5.10 -1.21
C GLY A 71 -12.48 4.25 -1.87
N ILE A 72 -13.22 3.50 -1.06
CA ILE A 72 -14.41 2.76 -1.45
C ILE A 72 -15.52 3.24 -0.52
N ASP A 73 -16.43 4.05 -1.06
CA ASP A 73 -17.46 4.74 -0.28
C ASP A 73 -16.85 5.50 0.93
N THR A 74 -17.08 5.01 2.15
CA THR A 74 -16.60 5.57 3.42
C THR A 74 -15.25 5.00 3.89
N PHE A 75 -14.74 3.97 3.22
CA PHE A 75 -13.44 3.39 3.53
C PHE A 75 -12.32 4.13 2.81
N GLU A 76 -11.31 4.55 3.56
CA GLU A 76 -10.13 5.23 3.04
C GLU A 76 -9.05 4.21 2.69
N LEU A 77 -8.68 4.12 1.41
CA LEU A 77 -7.58 3.25 1.00
C LEU A 77 -6.24 3.93 1.25
N GLY A 78 -6.13 5.22 0.94
CA GLY A 78 -4.88 5.96 1.11
C GLY A 78 -4.71 7.04 0.06
N SER A 79 -3.48 7.47 -0.14
CA SER A 79 -3.18 8.56 -1.06
C SER A 79 -1.82 8.43 -1.72
N THR A 80 -1.66 9.08 -2.86
CA THR A 80 -0.36 9.16 -3.53
C THR A 80 -0.16 10.50 -4.21
N ARG A 81 1.09 10.82 -4.55
CA ARG A 81 1.42 12.02 -5.33
C ARG A 81 1.26 11.71 -6.82
N GLY A 82 0.51 12.54 -7.54
CA GLY A 82 0.36 12.49 -8.99
C GLY A 82 1.64 12.93 -9.71
N ASN A 83 2.67 12.09 -9.70
CA ASN A 83 3.97 12.33 -10.34
C ASN A 83 4.37 11.23 -11.32
N LYS A 84 3.42 10.38 -11.70
CA LYS A 84 3.56 9.26 -12.63
C LYS A 84 2.21 8.89 -13.20
N ASN A 85 2.21 8.32 -14.41
CA ASN A 85 0.96 7.95 -15.11
C ASN A 85 0.44 6.58 -14.69
N THR A 86 1.27 5.73 -14.09
CA THR A 86 0.83 4.43 -13.57
C THR A 86 1.00 4.42 -12.07
N ILE A 87 -0.12 4.23 -11.37
CA ILE A 87 -0.20 4.17 -9.91
C ILE A 87 -0.56 2.75 -9.55
N LYS A 88 0.25 2.10 -8.73
CA LYS A 88 -0.08 0.78 -8.18
C LYS A 88 -0.91 0.94 -6.92
N LEU A 89 -1.78 -0.03 -6.62
CA LEU A 89 -2.48 -0.09 -5.32
C LEU A 89 -1.50 0.00 -4.14
N GLN A 90 -0.34 -0.62 -4.25
CA GLN A 90 0.70 -0.57 -3.23
C GLN A 90 1.34 0.83 -3.05
N ASP A 91 1.17 1.74 -4.01
CA ASP A 91 1.70 3.11 -3.92
C ASP A 91 0.82 4.04 -3.07
N LEU A 92 -0.34 3.56 -2.63
CA LEU A 92 -1.34 4.34 -1.87
C LEU A 92 -1.05 4.39 -0.36
N GLY A 93 -0.16 3.53 0.13
CA GLY A 93 0.22 3.42 1.53
C GLY A 93 1.66 2.93 1.67
N SER A 94 2.21 2.99 2.87
CA SER A 94 3.60 2.58 3.13
C SER A 94 3.68 1.22 3.81
N GLY A 95 4.74 0.46 3.54
CA GLY A 95 4.98 -0.81 4.23
C GLY A 95 3.84 -1.82 4.08
N ASN A 96 3.19 -2.17 5.19
CA ASN A 96 2.07 -3.11 5.19
C ASN A 96 0.79 -2.50 4.61
N GLU A 97 0.57 -1.20 4.76
CA GLU A 97 -0.65 -0.53 4.30
C GLU A 97 -0.82 -0.71 2.79
N GLY A 98 0.23 -0.43 2.01
CA GLY A 98 0.21 -0.64 0.55
C GLY A 98 -0.16 -2.07 0.15
N LYS A 99 0.41 -3.07 0.84
CA LYS A 99 0.12 -4.49 0.57
C LYS A 99 -1.31 -4.86 0.96
N ASN A 100 -1.77 -4.37 2.11
CA ASN A 100 -3.09 -4.64 2.65
C ASN A 100 -4.19 -3.95 1.84
N ILE A 101 -3.93 -2.76 1.29
CA ILE A 101 -4.81 -2.08 0.33
C ILE A 101 -5.04 -2.99 -0.87
N GLU A 102 -3.97 -3.52 -1.45
CA GLU A 102 -4.09 -4.45 -2.56
C GLU A 102 -4.83 -5.74 -2.15
N SER A 103 -4.44 -6.39 -1.06
CA SER A 103 -5.12 -7.59 -0.55
C SER A 103 -6.61 -7.35 -0.32
N LEU A 104 -6.99 -6.21 0.25
CA LEU A 104 -8.39 -5.84 0.50
C LEU A 104 -9.17 -5.67 -0.81
N VAL A 105 -8.61 -4.89 -1.75
CA VAL A 105 -9.25 -4.66 -3.05
C VAL A 105 -9.41 -6.00 -3.76
N MET A 106 -8.38 -6.84 -3.80
CA MET A 106 -8.44 -8.15 -4.43
C MET A 106 -9.44 -9.10 -3.76
N ARG A 107 -9.61 -9.01 -2.44
CA ARG A 107 -10.55 -9.85 -1.68
C ARG A 107 -12.01 -9.64 -2.07
N PHE A 108 -12.40 -8.38 -2.29
CA PHE A 108 -13.79 -8.00 -2.50
C PHE A 108 -14.14 -7.66 -3.96
N SER A 109 -13.14 -7.58 -4.83
CA SER A 109 -13.36 -7.31 -6.25
C SER A 109 -13.70 -8.57 -7.03
N GLU A 110 -14.35 -8.36 -8.17
CA GLU A 110 -14.37 -9.33 -9.26
C GLU A 110 -13.11 -9.14 -10.12
N GLU A 111 -12.58 -10.23 -10.67
CA GLU A 111 -11.38 -10.17 -11.53
C GLU A 111 -11.58 -10.91 -12.85
N ASN A 112 -10.88 -10.43 -13.87
CA ASN A 112 -10.58 -11.17 -15.09
C ASN A 112 -9.08 -11.08 -15.39
N ASP A 113 -8.66 -11.61 -16.54
CA ASP A 113 -7.24 -11.67 -16.92
C ASP A 113 -6.56 -10.29 -17.02
N GLN A 114 -7.32 -9.22 -17.27
CA GLN A 114 -6.80 -7.88 -17.56
C GLN A 114 -7.19 -6.83 -16.51
N SER A 115 -8.19 -7.12 -15.68
CA SER A 115 -8.85 -6.10 -14.86
C SER A 115 -9.42 -6.64 -13.57
N VAL A 116 -9.44 -5.75 -12.57
CA VAL A 116 -10.05 -5.91 -11.25
C VAL A 116 -11.17 -4.87 -11.13
N PHE A 117 -12.33 -5.27 -10.60
CA PHE A 117 -13.53 -4.43 -10.52
C PHE A 117 -14.11 -4.45 -9.12
N VAL A 118 -14.10 -3.29 -8.46
CA VAL A 118 -14.90 -3.05 -7.26
C VAL A 118 -16.34 -2.80 -7.71
N THR A 119 -17.25 -3.70 -7.33
CA THR A 119 -18.66 -3.65 -7.75
C THR A 119 -19.47 -2.70 -6.87
N ASP A 120 -20.63 -2.27 -7.36
CA ASP A 120 -21.58 -1.46 -6.58
C ASP A 120 -21.98 -2.12 -5.26
N LYS A 121 -21.98 -3.47 -5.21
CA LYS A 121 -22.24 -4.24 -3.99
C LYS A 121 -21.21 -3.91 -2.90
N VAL A 122 -19.92 -3.79 -3.25
CA VAL A 122 -18.86 -3.46 -2.28
C VAL A 122 -19.11 -2.07 -1.70
N THR A 123 -19.35 -1.09 -2.57
CA THR A 123 -19.69 0.29 -2.20
C THR A 123 -20.92 0.34 -1.29
N GLU A 124 -21.99 -0.39 -1.63
CA GLU A 124 -23.22 -0.43 -0.84
C GLU A 124 -22.98 -1.01 0.56
N VAL A 125 -22.25 -2.12 0.68
CA VAL A 125 -21.95 -2.71 1.99
C VAL A 125 -21.11 -1.77 2.82
N PHE A 126 -20.09 -1.14 2.24
CA PHE A 126 -19.21 -0.22 2.95
C PHE A 126 -20.01 1.00 3.47
N SER A 127 -21.00 1.47 2.70
CA SER A 127 -21.88 2.57 3.10
C SER A 127 -22.74 2.32 4.34
N LYS A 128 -22.93 1.05 4.73
CA LYS A 128 -23.66 0.68 5.95
C LYS A 128 -22.85 0.96 7.23
N TYR A 129 -21.55 1.20 7.11
CA TYR A 129 -20.60 1.31 8.23
C TYR A 129 -19.79 2.64 8.23
N PRO A 130 -20.40 3.82 8.01
CA PRO A 130 -19.70 5.07 7.70
C PRO A 130 -18.76 5.58 8.79
N ASN A 131 -19.02 5.22 10.05
CA ASN A 131 -18.24 5.71 11.20
C ASN A 131 -17.19 4.70 11.70
N VAL A 132 -17.29 3.44 11.27
CA VAL A 132 -16.55 2.33 11.91
C VAL A 132 -15.76 1.48 10.92
N ILE A 133 -15.99 1.57 9.61
CA ILE A 133 -15.34 0.69 8.63
C ILE A 133 -13.80 0.81 8.66
N ASN A 134 -13.27 2.02 8.82
CA ASN A 134 -11.82 2.27 8.91
C ASN A 134 -11.20 1.76 10.22
N GLU A 135 -12.01 1.52 11.25
CA GLU A 135 -11.59 0.88 12.51
C GLU A 135 -11.76 -0.63 12.46
N ALA A 136 -12.79 -1.11 11.75
CA ALA A 136 -13.13 -2.51 11.61
C ALA A 136 -12.10 -3.27 10.76
N ILE A 137 -11.57 -2.62 9.72
CA ILE A 137 -10.57 -3.19 8.81
C ILE A 137 -9.29 -2.37 8.91
N SER A 138 -8.29 -2.94 9.59
CA SER A 138 -7.00 -2.30 9.79
C SER A 138 -6.02 -2.64 8.66
N LEU A 139 -5.63 -1.62 7.89
CA LEU A 139 -4.61 -1.72 6.84
C LEU A 139 -3.17 -1.73 7.39
N SER A 140 -2.95 -1.44 8.68
CA SER A 140 -1.60 -1.42 9.25
C SER A 140 -1.07 -2.80 9.67
N LEU A 141 -1.95 -3.81 9.76
CA LEU A 141 -1.62 -5.16 10.22
C LEU A 141 -0.56 -5.84 9.35
N SER A 142 0.14 -6.83 9.90
CA SER A 142 1.13 -7.59 9.12
C SER A 142 0.45 -8.38 8.00
N ASN A 143 0.89 -8.19 6.75
CA ASN A 143 0.34 -8.92 5.58
C ASN A 143 1.00 -10.30 5.40
N GLU A 144 2.25 -10.46 5.85
CA GLU A 144 3.09 -11.62 5.54
C GLU A 144 3.55 -12.33 6.80
N ASP A 145 3.68 -13.66 6.70
CA ASP A 145 4.39 -14.45 7.70
C ASP A 145 5.86 -14.01 7.75
N ILE A 146 6.37 -13.79 8.94
CA ILE A 146 7.77 -13.42 9.20
C ILE A 146 8.44 -14.60 9.90
N GLN A 147 9.50 -15.13 9.30
CA GLN A 147 10.37 -16.09 9.95
C GLN A 147 11.48 -15.32 10.68
N LEU A 148 11.44 -15.38 12.01
CA LEU A 148 12.42 -14.79 12.92
C LEU A 148 13.50 -15.82 13.24
N ASP A 149 14.76 -15.44 13.03
CA ASP A 149 15.91 -16.17 13.57
C ASP A 149 16.20 -15.69 14.99
N LEU A 150 16.07 -16.58 15.97
CA LEU A 150 16.23 -16.27 17.40
C LEU A 150 17.70 -16.22 17.83
N GLY A 151 18.66 -16.45 16.92
CA GLY A 151 20.10 -16.39 17.21
C GLY A 151 20.63 -17.56 18.04
N ASN A 152 19.79 -18.52 18.40
CA ASN A 152 20.14 -19.76 19.11
C ASN A 152 20.04 -21.01 18.20
N GLY A 153 19.98 -20.81 16.88
CA GLY A 153 19.77 -21.88 15.90
C GLY A 153 18.30 -22.29 15.71
N ASN A 154 17.36 -21.70 16.46
CA ASN A 154 15.92 -21.89 16.26
C ASN A 154 15.33 -20.74 15.45
N THR A 155 14.30 -21.06 14.66
CA THR A 155 13.49 -20.06 13.96
C THR A 155 12.03 -20.16 14.38
N GLU A 156 11.38 -19.02 14.52
CA GLU A 156 9.95 -18.91 14.82
C GLU A 156 9.22 -18.21 13.67
N VAL A 157 7.97 -18.59 13.40
CA VAL A 157 7.16 -17.95 12.36
C VAL A 157 6.05 -17.15 13.02
N VAL A 158 6.15 -15.82 12.93
CA VAL A 158 5.07 -14.90 13.28
C VAL A 158 4.12 -14.83 12.09
N LYS A 159 2.86 -15.20 12.30
CA LYS A 159 1.85 -15.20 11.25
C LYS A 159 1.39 -13.78 10.91
N GLY A 160 1.10 -13.54 9.62
CA GLY A 160 0.38 -12.34 9.20
C GLY A 160 -0.97 -12.23 9.92
N GLU A 161 -1.33 -11.00 10.29
CA GLU A 161 -2.55 -10.69 11.05
C GLU A 161 -3.64 -10.09 10.17
N PHE A 162 -3.29 -9.54 9.00
CA PHE A 162 -4.25 -8.87 8.13
C PHE A 162 -5.40 -9.80 7.70
N GLU A 163 -5.12 -11.03 7.30
CA GLU A 163 -6.18 -11.96 6.90
C GLU A 163 -7.03 -12.45 8.08
N LYS A 164 -6.46 -12.52 9.29
CA LYS A 164 -7.15 -13.02 10.49
C LYS A 164 -8.28 -12.11 10.96
N GLN A 165 -8.22 -10.82 10.64
CA GLN A 165 -9.27 -9.90 11.06
C GLN A 165 -10.64 -10.27 10.47
N PHE A 166 -10.66 -10.95 9.32
CA PHE A 166 -11.89 -11.42 8.68
C PHE A 166 -12.46 -12.71 9.30
N GLU A 167 -11.85 -13.26 10.36
CA GLU A 167 -12.32 -14.45 11.07
C GLU A 167 -13.25 -14.14 12.26
N SER A 168 -13.32 -12.88 12.71
CA SER A 168 -14.22 -12.48 13.80
C SER A 168 -14.61 -11.00 13.75
N GLY A 169 -15.70 -10.65 14.45
CA GLY A 169 -16.13 -9.26 14.61
C GLY A 169 -16.69 -8.65 13.33
N LEU A 170 -16.65 -7.31 13.24
CA LEU A 170 -17.31 -6.60 12.14
C LEU A 170 -16.68 -6.87 10.77
N ALA A 171 -15.36 -7.08 10.71
CA ALA A 171 -14.70 -7.46 9.46
C ALA A 171 -15.18 -8.81 8.92
N GLU A 172 -15.45 -9.80 9.79
CA GLU A 172 -16.07 -11.08 9.39
C GLU A 172 -17.50 -10.89 8.86
N GLU A 173 -18.30 -10.04 9.50
CA GLU A 173 -19.67 -9.75 9.05
C GLU A 173 -19.68 -9.13 7.64
N ILE A 174 -18.81 -8.15 7.40
CA ILE A 174 -18.60 -7.54 6.08
C ILE A 174 -18.14 -8.58 5.06
N ASP A 175 -17.18 -9.43 5.43
CA ASP A 175 -16.64 -10.47 4.55
C ASP A 175 -17.71 -11.48 4.11
N LYS A 176 -18.58 -11.89 5.05
CA LYS A 176 -19.70 -12.78 4.77
C LYS A 176 -20.74 -12.15 3.86
N GLU A 177 -21.05 -10.86 4.06
CA GLU A 177 -22.04 -10.16 3.25
C GLU A 177 -21.57 -9.96 1.80
N LEU A 178 -20.31 -9.56 1.63
CA LEU A 178 -19.70 -9.42 0.31
C LEU A 178 -19.49 -10.77 -0.36
N GLY A 179 -19.20 -11.80 0.44
CA GLY A 179 -18.88 -13.14 -0.01
C GLY A 179 -17.49 -13.13 -0.62
N ARG A 180 -16.55 -13.81 0.03
CA ARG A 180 -15.16 -13.93 -0.44
C ARG A 180 -15.14 -14.38 -1.90
N GLN A 181 -14.77 -13.47 -2.80
CA GLN A 181 -14.38 -13.86 -4.15
C GLN A 181 -13.01 -14.55 -4.00
N LYS A 182 -12.86 -15.72 -4.63
CA LYS A 182 -11.76 -16.68 -4.39
C LYS A 182 -10.40 -16.00 -4.15
N LEU A 183 -9.66 -16.51 -3.16
CA LEU A 183 -8.21 -16.32 -3.08
C LEU A 183 -7.58 -16.64 -4.43
N ALA A 184 -6.85 -15.68 -5.00
CA ALA A 184 -5.94 -15.94 -6.10
C ALA A 184 -4.96 -17.06 -5.66
N PHE A 185 -4.72 -18.01 -6.55
CA PHE A 185 -3.94 -19.24 -6.35
C PHE A 185 -2.54 -19.02 -5.73
N GLY A 186 -2.03 -17.78 -5.74
CA GLY A 186 -0.73 -17.38 -5.18
C GLY A 186 -0.69 -17.19 -3.65
N GLU A 187 -1.82 -16.98 -2.97
CA GLU A 187 -1.84 -16.80 -1.51
C GLU A 187 -1.55 -18.11 -0.75
N GLN A 188 -1.88 -19.26 -1.34
CA GLN A 188 -1.63 -20.57 -0.72
C GLN A 188 -0.14 -20.94 -0.61
N TYR A 189 0.77 -20.20 -1.26
CA TYR A 189 2.19 -20.56 -1.36
C TYR A 189 3.15 -19.39 -1.08
N ARG A 190 2.75 -18.36 -0.32
CA ARG A 190 3.67 -17.29 0.10
C ARG A 190 4.68 -17.84 1.11
N LYS A 191 5.97 -17.82 0.74
CA LYS A 191 7.06 -18.14 1.68
C LYS A 191 7.21 -17.02 2.71
N PRO A 192 7.44 -17.34 3.99
CA PRO A 192 7.62 -16.32 5.01
C PRO A 192 8.85 -15.46 4.70
N LYS A 193 8.74 -14.16 4.96
CA LYS A 193 9.86 -13.22 4.85
C LYS A 193 10.85 -13.53 5.96
N GLN A 194 12.11 -13.76 5.60
CA GLN A 194 13.16 -14.00 6.58
C GLN A 194 13.72 -12.67 7.10
N ILE A 195 13.76 -12.53 8.43
CA ILE A 195 14.40 -11.41 9.11
C ILE A 195 15.41 -11.99 10.10
N LYS A 196 16.66 -11.53 10.02
CA LYS A 196 17.72 -11.93 10.94
C LYS A 196 17.85 -10.88 12.04
N ALA A 197 17.91 -11.32 13.29
CA ALA A 197 18.11 -10.45 14.44
C ALA A 197 19.54 -9.86 14.51
N VAL A 198 20.49 -10.48 13.80
CA VAL A 198 21.91 -10.09 13.81
C VAL A 198 22.24 -9.40 12.49
N ASP A 199 22.61 -8.13 12.57
CA ASP A 199 23.25 -7.41 11.47
C ASP A 199 24.51 -8.19 11.05
N SER A 200 24.70 -8.44 9.76
CA SER A 200 25.88 -9.17 9.27
C SER A 200 27.18 -8.50 9.70
N ASP A 201 27.15 -7.18 9.95
CA ASP A 201 28.28 -6.41 10.45
C ASP A 201 28.53 -6.61 11.96
N ALA A 202 27.51 -6.98 12.74
CA ALA A 202 27.67 -7.28 14.16
C ALA A 202 28.47 -8.57 14.42
N GLN A 203 28.47 -9.52 13.48
CA GLN A 203 29.36 -10.69 13.53
C GLN A 203 30.84 -10.30 13.41
N ASN A 204 31.15 -9.17 12.77
CA ASN A 204 32.52 -8.67 12.69
C ASN A 204 32.94 -7.97 13.98
N VAL A 205 32.01 -7.32 14.70
CA VAL A 205 32.31 -6.64 15.98
C VAL A 205 32.89 -7.62 17.01
N GLN A 206 32.37 -8.84 17.12
CA GLN A 206 32.89 -9.82 18.08
C GLN A 206 34.30 -10.31 17.70
N ARG A 207 34.56 -10.53 16.40
CA ARG A 207 35.91 -10.83 15.89
C ARG A 207 36.89 -9.67 16.06
N ASP A 208 36.42 -8.43 15.89
CA ASP A 208 37.25 -7.24 16.02
C ASP A 208 37.60 -6.97 17.48
N VAL A 209 36.67 -7.22 18.41
CA VAL A 209 36.95 -7.20 19.86
C VAL A 209 37.97 -8.28 20.24
N GLU A 210 37.83 -9.51 19.75
CA GLU A 210 38.81 -10.58 19.97
C GLU A 210 40.19 -10.25 19.38
N ARG A 211 40.26 -9.59 18.22
CA ARG A 211 41.53 -9.08 17.65
C ARG A 211 42.16 -7.95 18.46
N LEU A 212 41.35 -7.00 18.91
CA LEU A 212 41.81 -5.80 19.61
C LEU A 212 42.21 -6.10 21.07
N TRP A 213 41.58 -7.09 21.71
CA TRP A 213 41.81 -7.42 23.12
C TRP A 213 42.54 -8.76 23.34
N GLY A 214 42.54 -9.67 22.37
CA GLY A 214 43.21 -10.98 22.46
C GLY A 214 44.72 -10.96 22.20
N ALA A 215 45.31 -9.82 21.85
CA ALA A 215 46.75 -9.70 21.54
C ALA A 215 47.65 -9.45 22.77
N THR A 216 47.27 -9.89 23.96
CA THR A 216 48.14 -9.80 25.17
C THR A 216 48.24 -11.13 25.92
N GLN A 217 48.53 -12.22 25.23
CA GLN A 217 49.20 -13.37 25.85
C GLN A 217 50.26 -13.94 24.92
N GLN A 218 51.41 -13.29 24.86
CA GLN A 218 52.71 -13.94 24.69
C GLN A 218 53.80 -12.95 25.13
N ALA A 219 54.03 -12.91 26.44
CA ALA A 219 55.32 -12.53 26.99
C ALA A 219 56.14 -13.82 27.16
N GLN A 220 57.17 -13.97 26.32
CA GLN A 220 58.40 -14.69 26.64
C GLN A 220 59.57 -13.79 26.24
#